data_AF-A0A530M776-F1
#
_entry.id   AF-A0A530M776-F1
#
_cell.length_a   1.000
_cell.length_b   1.000
_cell.length_c   1.000
_cell.angle_alpha   90.00
_cell.angle_beta   90.00
_cell.angle_gamma   90.00
#
_symmetry.space_group_name_H-M   'P 1'
#
loop_
_entity.id
_entity.type
_entity.pdbx_description
1 polymer ?
#
loop_
_entity_poly.entity_id
_entity_poly.type
_entity_poly.pdbx_seq_one_letter_code
_entity_poly.pdbx_strand_id
1 'polypeptide(L)' 'YTTDLGEEGVDLGKLYDYDIILLDLNLPDMSGYEVLRTLRLSKVKTPILILSGMAGIEDKVRGLGFGADDYMT' A
#
# COMPACT_ATOMS: atom_id res chain seq x y z
N TYR A 1 6.61 -13.26 1.16
CA TYR A 1 7.85 -12.53 1.45
C TYR A 1 7.47 -11.29 2.24
N THR A 2 8.33 -10.77 3.12
CA THR A 2 8.05 -9.56 3.91
C THR A 2 9.26 -8.65 3.89
N THR A 3 9.02 -7.34 3.89
CA THR A 3 10.03 -6.28 4.06
C THR A 3 9.45 -5.20 4.94
N ASP A 4 10.31 -4.55 5.71
CA ASP A 4 9.93 -3.43 6.58
C ASP A 4 10.22 -2.07 5.91
N LEU A 5 10.67 -2.06 4.64
CA LEU A 5 11.00 -0.84 3.88
C LEU A 5 10.06 -0.65 2.69
N GLY A 6 9.56 0.56 2.52
CA GLY A 6 8.65 0.93 1.44
C GLY A 6 9.30 0.90 0.06
N GLU A 7 10.54 1.38 -0.08
CA GLU A 7 11.26 1.32 -1.38
C GLU A 7 11.39 -0.12 -1.89
N GLU A 8 11.84 -1.02 -1.02
CA GLU A 8 12.00 -2.44 -1.36
C GLU A 8 10.64 -3.09 -1.65
N GLY A 9 9.61 -2.76 -0.87
CA GLY A 9 8.25 -3.24 -1.10
C GLY A 9 7.70 -2.85 -2.47
N VAL A 10 8.01 -1.64 -2.93
CA VAL A 10 7.66 -1.16 -4.28
C VAL A 10 8.37 -1.99 -5.35
N ASP A 11 9.67 -2.23 -5.21
CA ASP A 11 10.45 -2.97 -6.21
C ASP A 11 10.01 -4.44 -6.29
N LEU A 12 9.78 -5.07 -5.15
CA LEU A 12 9.24 -6.44 -5.07
C LEU A 12 7.84 -6.53 -5.68
N GLY A 13 6.96 -5.57 -5.37
CA GLY A 13 5.60 -5.52 -5.91
C GLY A 13 5.53 -5.26 -7.42
N LYS A 14 6.60 -4.74 -8.03
CA LYS A 14 6.73 -4.59 -9.49
C LYS A 14 7.34 -5.81 -10.16
N LEU A 15 8.24 -6.50 -9.48
CA LEU A 15 9.01 -7.61 -10.04
C LEU A 15 8.26 -8.93 -9.98
N TYR A 16 7.41 -9.12 -8.98
CA TYR A 16 6.69 -10.35 -8.73
C TYR A 16 5.17 -10.17 -8.82
N ASP A 17 4.50 -11.14 -9.44
CA ASP A 17 3.05 -11.23 -9.48
C ASP A 17 2.53 -11.86 -8.17
N TYR A 18 2.38 -11.05 -7.13
CA TYR A 18 1.72 -11.47 -5.90
C TYR A 18 0.20 -11.51 -6.07
N ASP A 19 -0.46 -12.47 -5.40
CA ASP A 19 -1.93 -12.54 -5.33
C ASP A 19 -2.53 -11.43 -4.45
N ILE A 20 -1.80 -10.99 -3.42
CA ILE A 20 -2.18 -9.92 -2.50
C ILE A 20 -0.94 -9.28 -1.87
N ILE A 21 -1.02 -7.97 -1.62
CA ILE A 21 -0.02 -7.22 -0.85
C ILE A 21 -0.69 -6.72 0.43
N LEU A 22 -0.09 -7.04 1.58
CA LEU A 22 -0.44 -6.41 2.85
C LEU A 22 0.48 -5.22 3.07
N LEU A 23 -0.10 -4.04 3.27
CA LEU A 23 0.65 -2.79 3.34
C LEU A 23 0.41 -2.08 4.67
N ASP A 24 1.47 -1.87 5.44
CA ASP A 24 1.44 -0.94 6.56
C ASP A 24 1.57 0.50 6.04
N LEU A 25 0.86 1.45 6.67
CA LEU A 25 0.98 2.86 6.36
C LEU A 25 2.18 3.51 7.04
N ASN A 26 2.63 2.94 8.16
CA ASN A 26 3.71 3.46 9.01
C ASN A 26 5.02 2.72 8.72
N LEU A 27 5.58 2.97 7.53
CA LEU A 27 6.90 2.45 7.19
C LEU A 27 7.99 3.44 7.66
N PRO A 28 9.19 2.96 8.03
CA PRO A 28 10.26 3.77 8.59
C PRO A 28 10.91 4.73 7.58
N ASP A 29 10.83 4.43 6.29
CA ASP A 29 11.47 5.16 5.19
C ASP A 29 10.51 6.06 4.40
N MET A 30 9.25 5.66 4.22
CA MET A 30 8.24 6.46 3.52
C MET A 30 6.82 6.18 4.03
N SER A 31 5.83 6.94 3.56
CA SER A 31 4.45 6.59 3.86
C SER A 31 3.98 5.40 3.02
N GLY A 32 3.21 4.48 3.59
CA GLY A 32 2.55 3.42 2.80
C GLY A 32 1.63 3.99 1.70
N TYR A 33 1.13 5.22 1.84
CA TYR A 33 0.42 5.90 0.75
C TYR A 33 1.29 6.15 -0.48
N GLU A 34 2.58 6.45 -0.29
CA GLU A 34 3.53 6.64 -1.39
C GLU A 34 3.85 5.32 -2.07
N VAL A 35 3.99 4.23 -1.31
CA VAL A 35 4.12 2.87 -1.83
C VAL A 35 2.92 2.52 -2.71
N LEU A 36 1.70 2.68 -2.18
CA LEU A 36 0.46 2.42 -2.89
C LEU A 36 0.38 3.23 -4.20
N ARG A 37 0.63 4.53 -4.11
CA ARG A 37 0.62 5.43 -5.28
C ARG A 37 1.63 4.98 -6.33
N THR A 38 2.85 4.62 -5.92
CA THR A 38 3.92 4.22 -6.84
C THR A 38 3.60 2.90 -7.54
N LEU A 39 3.06 1.92 -6.81
CA LEU A 39 2.59 0.65 -7.37
C LEU A 39 1.46 0.88 -8.40
N ARG A 40 0.48 1.72 -8.08
CA ARG A 40 -0.63 2.05 -9.01
C ARG A 40 -0.17 2.83 -10.24
N LEU A 41 0.74 3.80 -10.09
CA LEU A 41 1.38 4.49 -11.24
C LEU A 41 2.17 3.54 -12.13
N SER A 42 2.74 2.49 -11.52
CA SER A 42 3.46 1.42 -12.23
C SER A 42 2.54 0.35 -12.82
N LYS A 43 1.21 0.57 -12.77
CA LYS A 43 0.16 -0.33 -13.27
C LYS A 43 0.14 -1.70 -12.60
N VAL A 44 0.68 -1.81 -11.38
CA VAL A 44 0.54 -3.02 -10.56
C VAL A 44 -0.93 -3.15 -10.16
N LYS A 45 -1.58 -4.21 -10.63
CA LYS A 45 -3.00 -4.51 -10.40
C LYS A 45 -3.24 -5.41 -9.20
N THR A 46 -2.18 -5.88 -8.55
CA THR A 46 -2.28 -6.71 -7.35
C THR A 46 -3.19 -6.04 -6.33
N PRO A 47 -4.15 -6.77 -5.75
CA PRO A 47 -4.95 -6.30 -4.62
C PRO A 47 -4.05 -5.90 -3.46
N ILE A 48 -4.28 -4.70 -2.90
CA ILE A 48 -3.51 -4.18 -1.76
C ILE A 48 -4.48 -4.00 -0.59
N LEU A 49 -4.22 -4.70 0.51
CA LEU A 49 -4.95 -4.54 1.77
C LEU A 49 -4.10 -3.72 2.74
N ILE A 50 -4.63 -2.59 3.18
CA ILE A 50 -3.94 -1.70 4.12
C ILE A 50 -4.19 -2.18 5.54
N LEU A 51 -3.15 -2.33 6.34
CA LEU A 51 -3.24 -2.69 7.76
C LEU A 51 -3.42 -1.42 8.59
N SER A 52 -4.65 -1.16 9.07
CA SER A 52 -4.93 -0.01 9.94
C SER A 52 -4.82 -0.40 11.41
N GLY A 53 -3.59 -0.37 11.96
CA GLY A 53 -3.39 -0.55 13.41
C GLY A 53 -3.92 0.61 14.25
N MET A 54 -3.92 1.83 13.70
CA MET A 54 -4.39 3.07 14.33
C MET A 54 -4.65 4.11 13.22
N ALA A 55 -5.80 4.08 12.56
CA ALA A 55 -6.14 5.11 11.57
C ALA A 55 -7.53 5.69 11.85
N GLY A 56 -7.55 6.94 12.28
CA GLY A 56 -8.78 7.71 12.46
C GLY A 56 -9.53 7.90 11.14
N ILE A 57 -10.82 8.26 11.27
CA ILE A 57 -11.80 8.40 10.19
C ILE A 57 -11.32 9.30 9.02
N GLU A 58 -10.38 10.22 9.25
CA GLU A 58 -9.85 11.13 8.23
C GLU A 58 -8.99 10.44 7.15
N ASP A 59 -8.38 9.30 7.45
CA ASP A 59 -7.54 8.57 6.49
C ASP A 59 -8.34 7.75 5.48
N LYS A 60 -9.61 7.43 5.78
CA LYS A 60 -10.56 6.84 4.81
C LYS A 60 -10.83 7.78 3.63
N VAL A 61 -10.79 9.09 3.86
CA VAL A 61 -11.11 10.09 2.82
C VAL A 61 -9.96 10.25 1.82
N ARG A 62 -8.70 10.09 2.26
CA ARG A 62 -7.52 10.20 1.38
C ARG A 62 -7.28 8.97 0.51
N GLY A 63 -7.58 7.76 1.01
CA GLY A 63 -7.39 6.53 0.25
C GLY A 63 -8.29 6.38 -0.98
N LEU A 64 -9.49 6.96 -0.94
CA LEU A 64 -10.41 7.04 -2.09
C LEU A 64 -9.87 7.92 -3.23
N GLY A 65 -8.99 8.89 -2.93
CA GLY A 65 -8.41 9.78 -3.94
C GLY A 65 -7.25 9.17 -4.73
N PHE A 66 -6.64 8.07 -4.25
CA PHE A 66 -5.42 7.49 -4.81
C PHE A 66 -5.60 6.10 -5.45
N GLY A 67 -6.83 5.59 -5.55
CA GLY A 67 -7.12 4.32 -6.24
C GLY A 67 -6.92 3.07 -5.37
N ALA A 68 -7.21 3.17 -4.06
CA ALA A 68 -7.36 2.00 -3.20
C ALA A 68 -8.71 1.31 -3.50
N ASP A 69 -8.67 0.01 -3.83
CA ASP A 69 -9.86 -0.75 -4.24
C ASP A 69 -10.81 -1.07 -3.08
N ASP A 70 -10.34 -1.14 -1.83
CA ASP A 70 -11.23 -1.27 -0.66
C ASP A 70 -10.55 -0.88 0.67
N TYR A 71 -11.35 -0.42 1.65
CA TYR A 71 -10.95 -0.09 3.02
C TYR A 71 -11.73 -0.99 3.99
N MET A 72 -11.09 -2.01 4.56
CA MET A 72 -11.70 -2.82 5.63
C MET A 72 -11.26 -2.31 7.01
N THR A 73 -12.24 -2.22 7.93
CA THR A 73 -12.10 -1.83 9.35
C THR A 73 -11.84 -3.05 10.23
#